data_AF-A0A259I5J4-F1
#
_entry.id   AF-A0A259I5J4-F1
#
_cell.length_a   1.000
_cell.length_b   1.000
_cell.length_c   1.000
_cell.angle_alpha   90.00
_cell.angle_beta   90.00
_cell.angle_gamma   90.00
#
_symmetry.space_group_name_H-M   'P 1'
#
loop_
_entity.id
_entity.type
_entity.pdbx_description
1 polymer ?
#
loop_
_entity_poly.entity_id
_entity_poly.type
_entity_poly.pdbx_seq_one_letter_code
_entity_poly.pdbx_strand_id
1 'polypeptide(L)'
;MGDEEDIPGEDLASVIRGQNGAPVADALMGCSFYRDDPDDLATIAQCDRGSGRLSLQFPTGATRVANLASGYVLLTPALRAALEAAITPAQREEKRARASITAYGFTGAIEQQDIDPLLSAIGSAQAGVVPQIDERRPALRLAEKYGAERVVAKLASAWVDADPAKVLPDVLITLLSALRHSGRSSEALARSEILRTPGLGLSPSEERVLFTERAALLADRYEQTRTPEFLAEARKAASRSWANGPSEHCSHVFERLKKLERESKA
;
A
#
# COMPACT_ATOMS: atom_id res chain seq x y z
N MET A 1 -25.15 -27.81 12.90
CA MET A 1 -25.69 -26.71 12.09
C MET A 1 -24.49 -25.85 11.78
N GLY A 2 -23.94 -25.99 10.57
CA GLY A 2 -22.79 -25.19 10.15
C GLY A 2 -23.28 -23.78 9.84
N ASP A 3 -22.45 -22.77 10.13
CA ASP A 3 -22.71 -21.40 9.74
C ASP A 3 -22.97 -21.35 8.22
N GLU A 4 -24.23 -21.18 7.84
CA GLU A 4 -24.63 -21.01 6.44
C GLU A 4 -24.20 -19.59 6.03
N GLU A 5 -23.05 -19.50 5.35
CA GLU A 5 -22.53 -18.27 4.78
C GLU A 5 -23.53 -17.74 3.73
N ASP A 6 -23.95 -16.48 3.85
CA ASP A 6 -24.80 -15.79 2.87
C ASP A 6 -23.96 -14.92 1.95
N ILE A 7 -24.43 -14.73 0.71
CA ILE A 7 -23.79 -13.85 -0.27
C ILE A 7 -24.76 -12.77 -0.73
N PRO A 8 -24.35 -11.48 -0.78
CA PRO A 8 -25.16 -10.41 -1.32
C PRO A 8 -25.53 -10.71 -2.78
N GLY A 9 -26.80 -10.56 -3.11
CA GLY A 9 -27.27 -10.78 -4.48
C GLY A 9 -26.73 -9.75 -5.48
N GLU A 10 -26.26 -8.59 -5.03
CA GLU A 10 -25.57 -7.61 -5.90
C GLU A 10 -24.29 -8.20 -6.52
N ASP A 11 -23.49 -8.89 -5.70
CA ASP A 11 -22.27 -9.56 -6.14
C ASP A 11 -22.60 -10.66 -7.15
N LEU A 12 -23.61 -11.48 -6.83
CA LEU A 12 -24.09 -12.54 -7.73
C LEU A 12 -24.64 -11.99 -9.05
N ALA A 13 -25.39 -10.88 -9.01
CA ALA A 13 -25.96 -10.24 -10.19
C ALA A 13 -24.88 -9.71 -11.15
N SER A 14 -23.74 -9.26 -10.61
CA SER A 14 -22.57 -8.91 -11.41
C SER A 14 -21.96 -10.15 -12.09
N VAL A 15 -21.76 -11.23 -11.32
CA VAL A 15 -21.15 -12.47 -11.81
C VAL A 15 -21.98 -13.15 -12.89
N ILE A 16 -23.30 -13.31 -12.69
CA ILE A 16 -24.15 -14.02 -13.67
C ILE A 16 -24.20 -13.28 -15.01
N ARG A 17 -24.09 -11.95 -15.03
CA ARG A 17 -24.07 -11.16 -16.27
C ARG A 17 -22.74 -11.29 -17.03
N GLY A 18 -21.65 -11.67 -16.35
CA GLY A 18 -20.34 -11.89 -16.94
C GLY A 18 -20.30 -13.07 -17.92
N GLN A 19 -19.22 -13.18 -18.71
CA GLN A 19 -19.08 -14.21 -19.76
C GLN A 19 -19.21 -15.65 -19.23
N ASN A 20 -18.70 -15.92 -18.02
CA ASN A 20 -18.77 -17.22 -17.35
C ASN A 20 -19.94 -17.36 -16.36
N GLY A 21 -20.95 -16.49 -16.46
CA GLY A 21 -22.04 -16.41 -15.48
C GLY A 21 -23.14 -17.45 -15.64
N ALA A 22 -23.18 -18.21 -16.74
CA ALA A 22 -24.24 -19.20 -16.98
C ALA A 22 -24.23 -20.36 -15.95
N PRO A 23 -23.10 -21.01 -15.65
CA PRO A 23 -23.06 -22.05 -14.62
C PRO A 23 -23.43 -21.54 -13.22
N VAL A 24 -23.15 -20.25 -12.93
CA VAL A 24 -23.54 -19.61 -11.67
C VAL A 24 -25.06 -19.41 -11.62
N ALA A 25 -25.67 -18.94 -12.72
CA ALA A 25 -27.13 -18.81 -12.81
C ALA A 25 -27.84 -20.16 -12.68
N ASP A 26 -27.28 -21.23 -13.26
CA ASP A 26 -27.82 -22.59 -13.13
C ASP A 26 -27.71 -23.09 -11.68
N ALA A 27 -26.57 -22.84 -11.03
CA ALA A 27 -26.35 -23.22 -9.63
C ALA A 27 -27.19 -22.43 -8.62
N LEU A 28 -27.73 -21.25 -9.01
CA LEU A 28 -28.68 -20.51 -8.17
C LEU A 28 -30.04 -21.21 -8.09
N MET A 29 -30.42 -22.03 -9.07
CA MET A 29 -31.70 -22.73 -9.01
C MET A 29 -31.72 -23.73 -7.85
N GLY A 30 -32.76 -23.66 -7.04
CA GLY A 30 -32.90 -24.45 -5.81
C GLY A 30 -32.19 -23.87 -4.59
N CYS A 31 -31.42 -22.78 -4.73
CA CYS A 31 -30.84 -22.09 -3.58
C CYS A 31 -31.91 -21.30 -2.81
N SER A 32 -31.65 -21.05 -1.53
CA SER A 32 -32.52 -20.26 -0.66
C SER A 32 -32.16 -18.78 -0.77
N PHE A 33 -33.18 -17.92 -0.79
CA PHE A 33 -33.08 -16.47 -0.92
C PHE A 33 -33.96 -15.78 0.10
N TYR A 34 -33.47 -14.68 0.68
CA TYR A 34 -34.25 -13.75 1.49
C TYR A 34 -33.89 -12.31 1.15
N ARG A 35 -34.76 -11.36 1.53
CA ARG A 35 -34.49 -9.92 1.36
C ARG A 35 -34.10 -9.26 2.66
N ASP A 36 -35.06 -9.24 3.59
CA ASP A 36 -34.99 -8.41 4.79
C ASP A 36 -34.92 -9.27 6.06
N ASP A 37 -35.49 -10.49 6.02
CA ASP A 37 -35.56 -11.41 7.14
C ASP A 37 -34.96 -12.78 6.77
N PRO A 38 -33.85 -13.22 7.42
CA PRO A 38 -33.21 -14.50 7.15
C PRO A 38 -34.10 -15.73 7.46
N ASP A 39 -35.18 -15.55 8.23
CA ASP A 39 -36.14 -16.62 8.52
C ASP A 39 -37.23 -16.76 7.42
N ASP A 40 -37.44 -15.73 6.57
CA ASP A 40 -38.39 -15.75 5.45
C ASP A 40 -37.73 -16.23 4.14
N LEU A 41 -37.28 -17.48 4.16
CA LEU A 41 -36.58 -18.10 3.03
C LEU A 41 -37.54 -18.52 1.92
N ALA A 42 -37.21 -18.12 0.68
CA ALA A 42 -37.82 -18.64 -0.53
C ALA A 42 -36.81 -19.43 -1.37
N THR A 43 -37.27 -20.47 -2.05
CA THR A 43 -36.45 -21.22 -3.00
C THR A 43 -36.43 -20.52 -4.35
N ILE A 44 -35.25 -20.33 -4.94
CA ILE A 44 -35.10 -19.79 -6.29
C ILE A 44 -35.53 -20.86 -7.30
N ALA A 45 -36.67 -20.65 -7.95
CA ALA A 45 -37.20 -21.56 -8.97
C ALA A 45 -36.65 -21.25 -10.37
N GLN A 46 -36.40 -19.98 -10.67
CA GLN A 46 -35.84 -19.53 -11.95
C GLN A 46 -35.00 -18.27 -11.76
N CYS A 47 -33.97 -18.09 -12.59
CA CYS A 47 -33.14 -16.90 -12.63
C CYS A 47 -32.97 -16.43 -14.09
N ASP A 48 -33.40 -15.21 -14.41
CA ASP A 48 -33.07 -14.56 -15.67
C ASP A 48 -31.71 -13.85 -15.57
N ARG A 49 -30.74 -14.38 -16.30
CA ARG A 49 -29.35 -13.87 -16.33
C ARG A 49 -29.26 -12.43 -16.83
N GLY A 50 -30.10 -12.03 -17.79
CA GLY A 50 -30.01 -10.71 -18.41
C GLY A 50 -30.44 -9.59 -17.46
N SER A 51 -31.56 -9.79 -16.76
CA SER A 51 -32.14 -8.79 -15.85
C SER A 51 -31.84 -9.01 -14.37
N GLY A 52 -31.30 -10.18 -14.00
CA GLY A 52 -31.14 -10.59 -12.59
C GLY A 52 -32.47 -10.87 -11.90
N ARG A 53 -33.53 -11.14 -12.66
CA ARG A 53 -34.88 -11.36 -12.12
C ARG A 53 -35.04 -12.80 -11.66
N LEU A 54 -35.45 -12.98 -10.41
CA LEU A 54 -35.70 -14.28 -9.78
C LEU A 54 -37.19 -14.59 -9.75
N SER A 55 -37.55 -15.85 -10.01
CA SER A 55 -38.82 -16.43 -9.60
C SER A 55 -38.60 -17.22 -8.31
N LEU A 56 -39.34 -16.88 -7.26
CA LEU A 56 -39.18 -17.40 -5.91
C LEU A 56 -40.40 -18.22 -5.52
N GLN A 57 -40.18 -19.38 -4.92
CA GLN A 57 -41.22 -20.25 -4.36
C GLN A 57 -41.09 -20.29 -2.84
N PHE A 58 -42.12 -19.83 -2.15
CA PHE A 58 -42.17 -19.83 -0.68
C PHE A 58 -42.70 -21.18 -0.16
N PRO A 59 -42.36 -21.56 1.09
CA PRO A 59 -42.88 -22.80 1.71
C PRO A 59 -44.42 -22.88 1.75
N THR A 60 -45.09 -21.73 1.74
CA THR A 60 -46.55 -21.59 1.67
C THR A 60 -47.15 -21.92 0.30
N GLY A 61 -46.32 -22.21 -0.70
CA GLY A 61 -46.72 -22.47 -2.09
C GLY A 61 -46.92 -21.20 -2.93
N ALA A 62 -46.77 -20.01 -2.33
CA ALA A 62 -46.84 -18.76 -3.06
C ALA A 62 -45.60 -18.55 -3.96
N THR A 63 -45.84 -18.04 -5.17
CA THR A 63 -44.75 -17.65 -6.09
C THR A 63 -44.66 -16.13 -6.16
N ARG A 64 -43.45 -15.59 -6.07
CA ARG A 64 -43.19 -14.15 -6.25
C ARG A 64 -42.00 -13.91 -7.17
N VAL A 65 -41.89 -12.68 -7.66
CA VAL A 65 -40.77 -12.23 -8.46
C VAL A 65 -39.97 -11.19 -7.67
N ALA A 66 -38.65 -11.33 -7.66
CA ALA A 66 -37.74 -10.39 -7.01
C ALA A 66 -36.54 -10.10 -7.91
N ASN A 67 -35.78 -9.06 -7.57
CA ASN A 67 -34.46 -8.85 -8.18
C ASN A 67 -33.41 -9.53 -7.30
N LEU A 68 -32.47 -10.26 -7.90
CA LEU A 68 -31.36 -10.88 -7.19
C LEU A 68 -30.61 -9.85 -6.33
N ALA A 69 -30.33 -8.66 -6.87
CA ALA A 69 -29.63 -7.59 -6.17
C ALA A 69 -30.38 -6.98 -4.97
N SER A 70 -31.64 -7.39 -4.72
CA SER A 70 -32.44 -6.86 -3.61
C SER A 70 -32.32 -7.64 -2.30
N GLY A 71 -31.55 -8.73 -2.27
CA GLY A 71 -31.45 -9.60 -1.10
C GLY A 71 -30.18 -10.44 -1.08
N TYR A 72 -30.25 -11.56 -0.38
CA TYR A 72 -29.14 -12.45 -0.08
C TYR A 72 -29.48 -13.88 -0.47
N VAL A 73 -28.45 -14.65 -0.84
CA VAL A 73 -28.58 -16.07 -1.18
C VAL A 73 -27.73 -16.89 -0.22
N LEU A 74 -28.30 -17.97 0.32
CA LEU A 74 -27.54 -18.90 1.15
C LEU A 74 -26.59 -19.73 0.28
N LEU A 75 -25.31 -19.75 0.66
CA LEU A 75 -24.26 -20.30 -0.18
C LEU A 75 -24.23 -21.84 -0.10
N THR A 76 -24.71 -22.49 -1.15
CA THR A 76 -24.62 -23.95 -1.28
C THR A 76 -23.24 -24.40 -1.79
N PRO A 77 -22.81 -25.65 -1.55
CA PRO A 77 -21.57 -26.18 -2.13
C PRO A 77 -21.51 -26.10 -3.65
N ALA A 78 -22.66 -26.31 -4.33
CA ALA A 78 -22.77 -26.21 -5.77
C ALA A 78 -22.60 -24.76 -6.26
N LEU A 79 -23.23 -23.80 -5.58
CA LEU A 79 -23.08 -22.37 -5.90
C LEU A 79 -21.64 -21.90 -5.66
N ARG A 80 -21.00 -22.33 -4.56
CA ARG A 80 -19.58 -22.04 -4.29
C ARG A 80 -18.68 -22.56 -5.41
N ALA A 81 -18.85 -23.82 -5.81
CA ALA A 81 -18.06 -24.41 -6.89
C ALA A 81 -18.27 -23.69 -8.24
N ALA A 82 -19.51 -23.31 -8.55
CA ALA A 82 -19.82 -22.55 -9.76
C ALA A 82 -19.18 -21.15 -9.74
N LEU A 83 -19.23 -20.45 -8.60
CA LEU A 83 -18.59 -19.15 -8.42
C LEU A 83 -17.07 -19.26 -8.60
N GLU A 84 -16.42 -20.25 -7.97
CA GLU A 84 -14.97 -20.49 -8.12
C GLU A 84 -14.57 -20.82 -9.56
N ALA A 85 -15.39 -21.59 -10.27
CA ALA A 85 -15.20 -21.92 -11.67
C ALA A 85 -15.40 -20.72 -12.61
N ALA A 86 -16.29 -19.78 -12.25
CA ALA A 86 -16.55 -18.58 -13.03
C ALA A 86 -15.41 -17.56 -13.00
N ILE A 87 -14.56 -17.59 -11.96
CA ILE A 87 -13.39 -16.71 -11.84
C ILE A 87 -12.42 -16.97 -13.00
N THR A 88 -12.17 -15.95 -13.82
CA THR A 88 -11.22 -16.04 -14.93
C THR A 88 -9.78 -16.13 -14.43
N PRO A 89 -8.84 -16.71 -15.21
CA PRO A 89 -7.41 -16.67 -14.87
C PRO A 89 -6.91 -15.25 -14.55
N ALA A 90 -7.33 -14.25 -15.34
CA ALA A 90 -6.98 -12.85 -15.13
C ALA A 90 -7.50 -12.31 -13.78
N GLN A 91 -8.73 -12.63 -13.38
CA GLN A 91 -9.26 -12.24 -12.07
C GLN A 91 -8.52 -12.93 -10.91
N ARG A 92 -8.10 -14.20 -11.09
CA ARG A 92 -7.27 -14.89 -10.09
C ARG A 92 -5.90 -14.24 -9.97
N GLU A 93 -5.29 -13.87 -11.09
CA GLU A 93 -4.01 -13.16 -11.12
C GLU A 93 -4.11 -11.79 -10.45
N GLU A 94 -5.15 -11.01 -10.76
CA GLU A 94 -5.37 -9.72 -10.12
C GLU A 94 -5.57 -9.87 -8.60
N LYS A 95 -6.39 -10.83 -8.16
CA LYS A 95 -6.59 -11.11 -6.72
C LYS A 95 -5.27 -11.49 -6.04
N ARG A 96 -4.44 -12.32 -6.69
CA ARG A 96 -3.10 -12.68 -6.18
C ARG A 96 -2.16 -11.48 -6.15
N ALA A 97 -2.20 -10.62 -7.16
CA ALA A 97 -1.41 -9.40 -7.24
C ALA A 97 -1.72 -8.47 -6.06
N ARG A 98 -3.00 -8.16 -5.86
CA ARG A 98 -3.47 -7.32 -4.75
C ARG A 98 -3.13 -7.94 -3.38
N ALA A 99 -3.31 -9.25 -3.24
CA ALA A 99 -2.93 -9.96 -2.02
C ALA A 99 -1.43 -9.87 -1.74
N SER A 100 -0.58 -9.98 -2.76
CA SER A 100 0.88 -9.87 -2.62
C SER A 100 1.31 -8.46 -2.22
N ILE A 101 0.71 -7.43 -2.82
CA ILE A 101 0.96 -6.03 -2.45
C ILE A 101 0.52 -5.77 -0.99
N THR A 102 -0.63 -6.28 -0.60
CA THR A 102 -1.15 -6.18 0.78
C THR A 102 -0.23 -6.91 1.77
N ALA A 103 0.20 -8.13 1.44
CA ALA A 103 1.12 -8.91 2.27
C ALA A 103 2.49 -8.25 2.44
N TYR A 104 2.92 -7.45 1.46
CA TYR A 104 4.14 -6.65 1.60
C TYR A 104 3.98 -5.51 2.62
N GLY A 105 2.76 -5.00 2.79
CA GLY A 105 2.37 -4.00 3.79
C GLY A 105 1.61 -2.79 3.25
N PHE A 106 1.34 -2.72 1.95
CA PHE A 106 0.58 -1.62 1.36
C PHE A 106 -0.91 -1.75 1.68
N THR A 107 -1.53 -0.68 2.16
CA THR A 107 -2.93 -0.69 2.64
C THR A 107 -3.83 0.30 1.90
N GLY A 108 -3.29 1.10 0.98
CA GLY A 108 -4.07 2.05 0.19
C GLY A 108 -4.95 1.38 -0.87
N ALA A 109 -6.00 2.09 -1.32
CA ALA A 109 -6.78 1.69 -2.48
C ALA A 109 -5.95 1.87 -3.76
N ILE A 110 -5.29 0.80 -4.20
CA ILE A 110 -4.37 0.82 -5.34
C ILE A 110 -5.16 0.83 -6.66
N GLU A 111 -4.86 1.83 -7.49
CA GLU A 111 -5.41 1.99 -8.83
C GLU A 111 -4.91 0.87 -9.74
N GLN A 112 -5.75 0.45 -10.70
CA GLN A 112 -5.44 -0.71 -11.55
C GLN A 112 -4.12 -0.54 -12.31
N GLN A 113 -3.84 0.65 -12.84
CA GLN A 113 -2.61 0.89 -13.61
C GLN A 113 -1.32 0.86 -12.74
N ASP A 114 -1.46 0.96 -11.42
CA ASP A 114 -0.33 1.04 -10.49
C ASP A 114 0.01 -0.34 -9.86
N ILE A 115 -0.79 -1.39 -10.12
CA ILE A 115 -0.59 -2.75 -9.59
C ILE A 115 0.72 -3.36 -10.09
N ASP A 116 0.91 -3.43 -11.41
CA ASP A 116 2.08 -4.10 -12.00
C ASP A 116 3.40 -3.40 -11.64
N PRO A 117 3.51 -2.05 -11.68
CA PRO A 117 4.71 -1.35 -11.21
C PRO A 117 5.03 -1.63 -9.74
N LEU A 118 4.02 -1.67 -8.85
CA LEU A 118 4.22 -1.99 -7.44
C LEU A 118 4.68 -3.43 -7.24
N LEU A 119 4.08 -4.39 -7.96
CA LEU A 119 4.52 -5.79 -7.93
C LEU A 119 5.96 -5.94 -8.40
N SER A 120 6.35 -5.27 -9.48
CA SER A 120 7.72 -5.26 -9.99
C SER A 120 8.70 -4.72 -8.94
N ALA A 121 8.34 -3.61 -8.29
CA ALA A 121 9.13 -3.02 -7.22
C ALA A 121 9.29 -3.99 -6.03
N ILE A 122 8.19 -4.60 -5.57
CA ILE A 122 8.21 -5.60 -4.49
C ILE A 122 9.08 -6.80 -4.87
N GLY A 123 8.93 -7.32 -6.08
CA GLY A 123 9.71 -8.45 -6.59
C GLY A 123 11.21 -8.14 -6.62
N SER A 124 11.60 -6.96 -7.09
CA SER A 124 13.00 -6.53 -7.09
C SER A 124 13.59 -6.44 -5.68
N ALA A 125 12.83 -5.88 -4.74
CA ALA A 125 13.25 -5.78 -3.34
C ALA A 125 13.40 -7.16 -2.67
N GLN A 126 12.48 -8.09 -2.94
CA GLN A 126 12.56 -9.47 -2.45
C GLN A 126 13.71 -10.26 -3.08
N ALA A 127 14.03 -9.97 -4.35
CA ALA A 127 15.13 -10.59 -5.06
C ALA A 127 16.51 -9.97 -4.71
N GLY A 128 16.54 -8.87 -3.95
CA GLY A 128 17.79 -8.15 -3.66
C GLY A 128 18.39 -7.53 -4.93
N VAL A 129 17.56 -7.05 -5.85
CA VAL A 129 17.98 -6.42 -7.09
C VAL A 129 17.57 -4.95 -7.08
N VAL A 130 18.51 -4.07 -7.42
CA VAL A 130 18.25 -2.64 -7.57
C VAL A 130 17.75 -2.36 -8.99
N PRO A 131 16.51 -1.86 -9.17
CA PRO A 131 16.01 -1.49 -10.50
C PRO A 131 16.78 -0.31 -11.10
N GLN A 132 16.67 -0.15 -12.43
CA GLN A 132 17.21 1.02 -13.11
C GLN A 132 16.51 2.31 -12.66
N ILE A 133 17.18 3.45 -12.83
CA ILE A 133 16.68 4.74 -12.28
C ILE A 133 15.29 5.13 -12.80
N ASP A 134 15.00 4.81 -14.06
CA ASP A 134 13.72 5.12 -14.71
C ASP A 134 12.55 4.26 -14.21
N GLU A 135 12.84 3.09 -13.63
CA GLU A 135 11.86 2.20 -13.02
C GLU A 135 11.74 2.49 -11.50
N ARG A 136 12.87 2.72 -10.86
CA ARG A 136 12.97 2.89 -9.42
C ARG A 136 12.30 4.18 -8.92
N ARG A 137 12.49 5.30 -9.63
CA ARG A 137 11.89 6.58 -9.23
C ARG A 137 10.36 6.57 -9.25
N PRO A 138 9.70 6.11 -10.33
CA PRO A 138 8.25 5.90 -10.31
C PRO A 138 7.81 4.95 -9.19
N ALA A 139 8.53 3.84 -8.99
CA ALA A 139 8.20 2.89 -7.93
C ALA A 139 8.27 3.50 -6.52
N LEU A 140 9.28 4.35 -6.21
CA LEU A 140 9.33 5.08 -4.95
C LEU A 140 8.15 6.03 -4.79
N ARG A 141 7.76 6.75 -5.85
CA ARG A 141 6.59 7.64 -5.81
C ARG A 141 5.29 6.87 -5.57
N LEU A 142 5.13 5.70 -6.18
CA LEU A 142 3.98 4.83 -5.92
C LEU A 142 4.00 4.29 -4.49
N ALA A 143 5.19 3.97 -3.97
CA ALA A 143 5.34 3.55 -2.59
C ALA A 143 4.94 4.67 -1.62
N GLU A 144 5.35 5.91 -1.88
CA GLU A 144 4.94 7.10 -1.12
C GLU A 144 3.43 7.39 -1.26
N LYS A 145 2.84 7.15 -2.44
CA LYS A 145 1.40 7.35 -2.71
C LYS A 145 0.52 6.36 -1.94
N TYR A 146 0.90 5.09 -1.86
CA TYR A 146 0.04 4.00 -1.35
C TYR A 146 0.51 3.38 -0.04
N GLY A 147 1.76 3.60 0.35
CA GLY A 147 2.39 2.99 1.51
C GLY A 147 2.47 3.94 2.69
N ALA A 148 2.38 3.38 3.90
CA ALA A 148 2.83 4.09 5.09
C ALA A 148 4.36 4.23 5.08
N GLU A 149 4.89 5.20 5.82
CA GLU A 149 6.33 5.49 5.90
C GLU A 149 7.19 4.25 6.22
N ARG A 150 6.67 3.33 7.05
CA ARG A 150 7.37 2.07 7.35
C ARG A 150 7.53 1.16 6.14
N VAL A 151 6.55 1.13 5.25
CA VAL A 151 6.56 0.33 4.01
C VAL A 151 7.51 0.94 2.99
N VAL A 152 7.47 2.28 2.85
CA VAL A 152 8.41 3.03 2.01
C VAL A 152 9.85 2.77 2.47
N ALA A 153 10.11 2.89 3.79
CA ALA A 153 11.42 2.61 4.36
C ALA A 153 11.85 1.14 4.16
N LYS A 154 10.94 0.17 4.28
CA LYS A 154 11.21 -1.26 4.02
C LYS A 154 11.64 -1.49 2.56
N LEU A 155 10.93 -0.90 1.60
CA LEU A 155 11.25 -1.01 0.17
C LEU A 155 12.60 -0.35 -0.13
N ALA A 156 12.79 0.89 0.29
CA ALA A 156 14.02 1.63 0.03
C ALA A 156 15.24 0.99 0.72
N SER A 157 15.08 0.43 1.93
CA SER A 157 16.14 -0.30 2.61
C SER A 157 16.59 -1.52 1.82
N ALA A 158 15.64 -2.30 1.28
CA ALA A 158 15.97 -3.50 0.50
C ALA A 158 16.86 -3.17 -0.71
N TRP A 159 16.63 -2.03 -1.37
CA TRP A 159 17.47 -1.61 -2.50
C TRP A 159 18.81 -1.00 -2.08
N VAL A 160 18.88 -0.29 -0.96
CA VAL A 160 20.18 0.17 -0.41
C VAL A 160 21.03 -1.03 0.03
N ASP A 161 20.41 -2.03 0.62
CA ASP A 161 21.10 -3.23 1.14
C ASP A 161 21.48 -4.22 0.04
N ALA A 162 20.82 -4.16 -1.13
CA ALA A 162 21.13 -4.98 -2.30
C ALA A 162 22.49 -4.66 -2.94
N ASP A 163 22.94 -3.40 -2.89
CA ASP A 163 24.25 -2.98 -3.39
C ASP A 163 24.89 -1.93 -2.46
N PRO A 164 25.46 -2.34 -1.31
CA PRO A 164 25.99 -1.42 -0.31
C PRO A 164 27.19 -0.59 -0.78
N ALA A 165 27.86 -1.02 -1.85
CA ALA A 165 28.99 -0.31 -2.43
C ALA A 165 28.55 0.90 -3.27
N LYS A 166 27.29 0.91 -3.72
CA LYS A 166 26.75 1.94 -4.60
C LYS A 166 25.83 2.89 -3.83
N VAL A 167 26.15 4.18 -3.88
CA VAL A 167 25.24 5.22 -3.37
C VAL A 167 24.13 5.45 -4.37
N LEU A 168 22.89 5.28 -3.92
CA LEU A 168 21.67 5.54 -4.69
C LEU A 168 20.99 6.78 -4.08
N PRO A 169 21.26 8.00 -4.58
CA PRO A 169 20.86 9.23 -3.88
C PRO A 169 19.34 9.37 -3.76
N ASP A 170 18.60 9.03 -4.81
CA ASP A 170 17.14 9.04 -4.83
C ASP A 170 16.55 8.08 -3.79
N VAL A 171 17.10 6.86 -3.68
CA VAL A 171 16.64 5.87 -2.70
C VAL A 171 17.01 6.30 -1.29
N LEU A 172 18.21 6.82 -1.09
CA LEU A 172 18.69 7.26 0.22
C LEU A 172 17.87 8.45 0.73
N ILE A 173 17.54 9.42 -0.14
CA ILE A 173 16.66 10.54 0.20
C ILE A 173 15.30 10.02 0.69
N THR A 174 14.63 9.17 -0.10
CA THR A 174 13.33 8.60 0.29
C THR A 174 13.45 7.75 1.57
N LEU A 175 14.51 6.95 1.72
CA LEU A 175 14.74 6.14 2.91
C LEU A 175 14.89 6.99 4.17
N LEU A 176 15.74 8.03 4.13
CA LEU A 176 15.98 8.88 5.29
C LEU A 176 14.71 9.63 5.70
N SER A 177 13.97 10.16 4.73
CA SER A 177 12.68 10.80 4.97
C SER A 177 11.70 9.82 5.61
N ALA A 178 11.52 8.63 5.04
CA ALA A 178 10.56 7.64 5.53
C ALA A 178 10.93 7.09 6.93
N LEU A 179 12.22 6.86 7.19
CA LEU A 179 12.69 6.46 8.52
C LEU A 179 12.45 7.56 9.56
N ARG A 180 12.67 8.83 9.20
CA ARG A 180 12.42 9.98 10.08
C ARG A 180 10.93 10.11 10.42
N HIS A 181 10.05 10.12 9.41
CA HIS A 181 8.61 10.25 9.60
C HIS A 181 7.96 9.05 10.29
N SER A 182 8.58 7.86 10.20
CA SER A 182 8.16 6.68 10.97
C SER A 182 8.74 6.60 12.40
N GLY A 183 9.51 7.61 12.84
CA GLY A 183 10.09 7.69 14.18
C GLY A 183 11.36 6.85 14.39
N ARG A 184 11.94 6.27 13.33
CA ARG A 184 13.16 5.46 13.37
C ARG A 184 14.43 6.31 13.22
N SER A 185 14.51 7.42 13.95
CA SER A 185 15.57 8.44 13.79
C SER A 185 16.98 7.90 13.99
N SER A 186 17.18 6.95 14.91
CA SER A 186 18.50 6.33 15.13
C SER A 186 19.00 5.55 13.92
N GLU A 187 18.10 4.82 13.26
CA GLU A 187 18.44 4.08 12.04
C GLU A 187 18.64 5.03 10.86
N ALA A 188 17.81 6.05 10.72
CA ALA A 188 17.99 7.09 9.72
C ALA A 188 19.37 7.75 9.85
N LEU A 189 19.80 8.07 11.08
CA LEU A 189 21.14 8.61 11.29
C LEU A 189 22.25 7.64 10.90
N ALA A 190 22.14 6.36 11.30
CA ALA A 190 23.11 5.34 10.91
C ALA A 190 23.22 5.21 9.39
N ARG A 191 22.09 5.23 8.67
CA ARG A 191 22.06 5.22 7.19
C ARG A 191 22.68 6.49 6.60
N SER A 192 22.54 7.64 7.25
CA SER A 192 23.12 8.91 6.80
C SER A 192 24.62 9.05 7.06
N GLU A 193 25.26 8.15 7.81
CA GLU A 193 26.72 8.22 8.09
C GLU A 193 27.56 8.14 6.81
N ILE A 194 27.03 7.51 5.75
CA ILE A 194 27.70 7.41 4.45
C ILE A 194 28.11 8.79 3.91
N LEU A 195 27.35 9.85 4.23
CA LEU A 195 27.61 11.24 3.81
C LEU A 195 28.90 11.83 4.38
N ARG A 196 29.53 11.17 5.36
CA ARG A 196 30.85 11.55 5.89
C ARG A 196 31.98 11.12 4.96
N THR A 197 31.72 10.16 4.08
CA THR A 197 32.68 9.66 3.10
C THR A 197 32.86 10.70 1.99
N PRO A 198 34.08 11.11 1.64
CA PRO A 198 34.31 12.00 0.51
C PRO A 198 34.13 11.26 -0.82
N GLY A 199 33.84 12.01 -1.90
CA GLY A 199 33.88 11.46 -3.26
C GLY A 199 32.68 10.58 -3.66
N LEU A 200 31.51 10.75 -3.04
CA LEU A 200 30.30 9.97 -3.34
C LEU A 200 29.67 10.25 -4.72
N GLY A 201 30.19 11.22 -5.48
CA GLY A 201 29.65 11.57 -6.80
C GLY A 201 28.26 12.19 -6.77
N LEU A 202 27.83 12.72 -5.61
CA LEU A 202 26.53 13.38 -5.45
C LEU A 202 26.52 14.73 -6.18
N SER A 203 25.40 15.04 -6.83
CA SER A 203 25.15 16.39 -7.34
C SER A 203 24.92 17.37 -6.19
N PRO A 204 25.13 18.70 -6.41
CA PRO A 204 24.86 19.70 -5.38
C PRO A 204 23.42 19.66 -4.84
N SER A 205 22.44 19.35 -5.69
CA SER A 205 21.05 19.20 -5.28
C SER A 205 20.82 18.00 -4.36
N GLU A 206 21.45 16.86 -4.65
CA GLU A 206 21.38 15.65 -3.81
C GLU A 206 22.10 15.85 -2.48
N GLU A 207 23.33 16.42 -2.49
CA GLU A 207 24.03 16.76 -1.26
C GLU A 207 23.18 17.68 -0.39
N ARG A 208 22.58 18.72 -0.98
CA ARG A 208 21.72 19.65 -0.25
C ARG A 208 20.56 18.93 0.45
N VAL A 209 19.83 18.07 -0.24
CA VAL A 209 18.69 17.35 0.37
C VAL A 209 19.18 16.41 1.48
N LEU A 210 20.20 15.60 1.20
CA LEU A 210 20.73 14.61 2.15
C LEU A 210 21.31 15.26 3.42
N PHE A 211 22.06 16.36 3.29
CA PHE A 211 22.57 17.10 4.44
C PHE A 211 21.47 17.85 5.22
N THR A 212 20.40 18.27 4.54
CA THR A 212 19.23 18.86 5.23
C THR A 212 18.52 17.81 6.09
N GLU A 213 18.26 16.62 5.54
CA GLU A 213 17.65 15.51 6.30
C GLU A 213 18.54 15.07 7.46
N ARG A 214 19.85 14.93 7.24
CA ARG A 214 20.79 14.61 8.33
C ARG A 214 20.78 15.67 9.43
N ALA A 215 20.78 16.96 9.08
CA ALA A 215 20.70 18.04 10.06
C ALA A 215 19.40 17.99 10.87
N ALA A 216 18.26 17.71 10.22
CA ALA A 216 16.98 17.55 10.88
C ALA A 216 16.97 16.36 11.85
N LEU A 217 17.51 15.21 11.42
CA LEU A 217 17.65 14.02 12.26
C LEU A 217 18.52 14.23 13.49
N LEU A 218 19.65 14.94 13.34
CA LEU A 218 20.53 15.28 14.45
C LEU A 218 19.86 16.25 15.42
N ALA A 219 19.08 17.22 14.91
CA ALA A 219 18.26 18.10 15.73
C ALA A 219 17.20 17.31 16.52
N ASP A 220 16.50 16.37 15.87
CA ASP A 220 15.52 15.49 16.51
C ASP A 220 16.17 14.70 17.66
N ARG A 221 17.39 14.18 17.47
CA ARG A 221 18.14 13.48 18.53
C ARG A 221 18.60 14.39 19.65
N TYR A 222 19.04 15.60 19.35
CA TYR A 222 19.38 16.58 20.38
C TYR A 222 18.16 16.89 21.25
N GLU A 223 16.97 17.10 20.68
CA GLU A 223 15.77 17.37 21.46
C GLU A 223 15.40 16.20 22.39
N GLN A 224 15.61 14.95 21.94
CA GLN A 224 15.35 13.75 22.73
C GLN A 224 16.36 13.52 23.86
N THR A 225 17.65 13.78 23.61
CA THR A 225 18.75 13.35 24.50
C THR A 225 19.46 14.48 25.21
N ARG A 226 19.33 15.71 24.69
CA ARG A 226 20.06 16.92 25.08
C ARG A 226 21.58 16.80 25.01
N THR A 227 22.09 15.87 24.21
CA THR A 227 23.53 15.66 23.97
C THR A 227 24.10 16.75 23.03
N PRO A 228 24.99 17.65 23.50
CA PRO A 228 25.44 18.83 22.74
C PRO A 228 26.13 18.50 21.41
N GLU A 229 26.78 17.34 21.31
CA GLU A 229 27.46 16.87 20.11
C GLU A 229 26.50 16.77 18.92
N PHE A 230 25.27 16.32 19.14
CA PHE A 230 24.26 16.25 18.09
C PHE A 230 23.88 17.64 17.56
N LEU A 231 23.80 18.65 18.43
CA LEU A 231 23.51 20.02 18.00
C LEU A 231 24.67 20.60 17.16
N ALA A 232 25.91 20.35 17.59
CA ALA A 232 27.10 20.78 16.86
C ALA A 232 27.21 20.09 15.48
N GLU A 233 26.93 18.79 15.40
CA GLU A 233 26.91 18.06 14.14
C GLU A 233 25.75 18.50 13.24
N ALA A 234 24.57 18.77 13.80
CA ALA A 234 23.42 19.27 13.05
C ALA A 234 23.76 20.60 12.37
N ARG A 235 24.46 21.50 13.08
CA ARG A 235 24.93 22.78 12.53
C ARG A 235 25.91 22.57 11.38
N LYS A 236 26.88 21.65 11.51
CA LYS A 236 27.83 21.32 10.44
C LYS A 236 27.11 20.80 9.19
N ALA A 237 26.15 19.90 9.36
CA ALA A 237 25.35 19.35 8.27
C ALA A 237 24.50 20.45 7.59
N ALA A 238 23.82 21.29 8.36
CA ALA A 238 23.05 22.41 7.84
C ALA A 238 23.92 23.39 7.04
N SER A 239 25.11 23.76 7.54
CA SER A 239 26.07 24.61 6.83
C SER A 239 26.49 24.03 5.48
N ARG A 240 26.71 22.71 5.41
CA ARG A 240 27.05 22.04 4.13
C ARG A 240 25.87 22.02 3.16
N SER A 241 24.64 21.85 3.65
CA SER A 241 23.44 22.01 2.83
C SER A 241 23.32 23.43 2.26
N TRP A 242 23.51 24.45 3.10
CA TRP A 242 23.42 25.87 2.68
C TRP A 242 24.45 26.23 1.60
N ALA A 243 25.68 25.71 1.73
CA ALA A 243 26.75 25.93 0.76
C ALA A 243 26.40 25.39 -0.64
N ASN A 244 25.58 24.33 -0.71
CA ASN A 244 25.06 23.75 -1.94
C ASN A 244 23.79 24.44 -2.48
N GLY A 245 23.37 25.54 -1.84
CA GLY A 245 22.27 26.41 -2.26
C GLY A 245 21.12 26.44 -1.24
N PRO A 246 20.61 27.62 -0.85
CA PRO A 246 19.50 27.69 0.09
C PRO A 246 18.22 27.06 -0.48
N SER A 247 17.38 26.55 0.41
CA SER A 247 16.03 26.05 0.11
C SER A 247 15.12 26.31 1.31
N GLU A 248 13.80 26.26 1.11
CA GLU A 248 12.83 26.45 2.19
C GLU A 248 13.05 25.46 3.35
N HIS A 249 13.21 24.17 3.03
CA HIS A 249 13.49 23.14 4.02
C HIS A 249 14.80 23.38 4.78
N CYS A 250 15.85 23.79 4.07
CA CYS A 250 17.13 24.14 4.69
C CYS A 250 16.95 25.33 5.64
N SER A 251 16.26 26.39 5.23
CA SER A 251 15.95 27.55 6.07
C SER A 251 15.17 27.18 7.34
N HIS A 252 14.16 26.31 7.24
CA HIS A 252 13.42 25.82 8.41
C HIS A 252 14.32 25.08 9.41
N VAL A 253 15.22 24.23 8.92
CA VAL A 253 16.19 23.54 9.79
C VAL A 253 17.14 24.54 10.44
N PHE A 254 17.64 25.54 9.70
CA PHE A 254 18.50 26.59 10.26
C PHE A 254 17.83 27.39 11.38
N GLU A 255 16.59 27.84 11.19
CA GLU A 255 15.87 28.58 12.21
C GLU A 255 15.58 27.73 13.44
N ARG A 256 15.23 26.44 13.25
CA ARG A 256 15.10 25.49 14.36
C ARG A 256 16.41 25.34 15.13
N LEU A 257 17.55 25.16 14.44
CA LEU A 257 18.86 25.04 15.09
C LEU A 257 19.23 26.31 15.87
N LYS A 258 18.99 27.50 15.32
CA LYS A 258 19.22 28.77 16.04
C LYS A 258 18.42 28.84 17.35
N LYS A 259 17.18 28.37 17.35
CA LYS A 259 16.35 28.30 18.56
C LYS A 259 16.95 27.34 19.59
N LEU A 260 17.29 26.12 19.18
CA LEU A 260 17.89 25.10 20.04
C LEU A 260 19.25 25.54 20.62
N GLU A 261 20.07 26.24 19.84
CA GLU A 261 21.34 26.83 20.28
C GLU A 261 21.15 27.90 21.36
N ARG A 262 20.10 28.73 21.25
CA ARG A 262 19.78 29.74 22.27
C ARG A 262 19.33 29.07 23.57
N GLU A 263 18.45 28.08 23.49
CA GLU A 263 17.96 27.32 24.63
C GLU A 263 19.08 26.54 25.34
N SER A 264 20.07 26.03 24.60
CA SER A 264 21.21 25.31 25.19
C SER A 264 22.13 26.17 26.05
N LYS A 265 22.07 27.50 25.90
CA LYS A 265 22.92 28.48 26.58
C LYS A 265 22.21 29.21 27.72
N ALA A 266 20.89 29.03 27.83
CA ALA A 266 20.05 29.61 28.87
C ALA A 266 19.97 28.65 30.07
#